data_AF-A0A6G3UEX1-F1
#
_entry.id   AF-A0A6G3UEX1-F1
#
_cell.length_a   1.000
_cell.length_b   1.000
_cell.length_c   1.000
_cell.angle_alpha   90.00
_cell.angle_beta   90.00
_cell.angle_gamma   90.00
#
_symmetry.space_group_name_H-M   'P 1'
#
loop_
_entity.id
_entity.type
_entity.pdbx_description
1 polymer ?
#
loop_
_entity_poly.entity_id
_entity_poly.type
_entity_poly.pdbx_seq_one_letter_code
_entity_poly.pdbx_strand_id
1 'polypeptide(L)'
;WLRERGLAGALRRRAAEGRPVLGICGGFQILGEHIEDDVESRAGRVDALGLLPVRVRFAPEKTLARPAGEALGERVEGYEIHHGVAEVTGGDPFLDGCRAGQVWGTHWHGSLESDGFRRAFLREVAAAAGRRFVPAADTSFAALREEQLDRLGDLIEQHADTDALWRLVESGAPDGLPFLAPGAPA
;
A
#
# COMPACT_ATOMS: atom_id res chain seq x y z
N TRP A 1 18.76 0.34 5.05
CA TRP A 1 18.46 -0.16 3.68
C TRP A 1 18.35 0.91 2.59
N LEU A 2 17.29 1.76 2.49
CA LEU A 2 17.12 2.70 1.35
C LEU A 2 18.32 3.63 1.13
N ARG A 3 18.95 4.06 2.24
CA ARG A 3 20.20 4.84 2.23
C ARG A 3 21.36 4.02 1.67
N GLU A 4 21.61 2.83 2.21
CA GLU A 4 22.67 1.92 1.75
C GLU A 4 22.54 1.55 0.26
N ARG A 5 21.30 1.44 -0.26
CA ARG A 5 21.03 1.13 -1.68
C ARG A 5 21.08 2.36 -2.60
N GLY A 6 21.35 3.56 -2.08
CA GLY A 6 21.37 4.80 -2.85
C GLY A 6 20.00 5.32 -3.31
N LEU A 7 18.92 4.63 -2.95
CA LEU A 7 17.55 4.97 -3.34
C LEU A 7 17.05 6.24 -2.64
N ALA A 8 17.48 6.48 -1.40
CA ALA A 8 17.18 7.73 -0.69
C ALA A 8 17.66 8.97 -1.47
N GLY A 9 18.89 8.90 -2.01
CA GLY A 9 19.44 9.98 -2.84
C GLY A 9 18.71 10.14 -4.17
N ALA A 10 18.30 9.02 -4.80
CA ALA A 10 17.53 9.06 -6.03
C ALA A 10 16.15 9.70 -5.83
N LEU A 11 15.45 9.38 -4.73
CA LEU A 11 14.16 9.98 -4.38
C LEU A 11 14.30 11.48 -4.12
N ARG A 12 15.31 11.91 -3.36
CA ARG A 12 15.56 13.34 -3.10
C ARG A 12 15.86 14.12 -4.37
N ARG A 13 16.72 13.60 -5.26
CA ARG A 13 16.99 14.24 -6.56
C ARG A 13 15.72 14.35 -7.40
N ARG A 14 14.95 13.25 -7.48
CA ARG A 14 13.69 13.24 -8.22
C ARG A 14 12.69 14.27 -7.69
N ALA A 15 12.54 14.37 -6.37
CA ALA A 15 11.69 15.38 -5.74
C ALA A 15 12.19 16.81 -6.00
N ALA A 16 13.50 17.06 -5.91
CA ALA A 16 14.11 18.35 -6.22
C ALA A 16 13.96 18.77 -7.70
N GLU A 17 13.91 17.80 -8.61
CA GLU A 17 13.58 18.00 -10.03
C GLU A 17 12.08 18.25 -10.27
N GLY A 18 11.26 18.30 -9.21
CA GLY A 18 9.80 18.46 -9.32
C GLY A 18 9.13 17.25 -9.98
N ARG A 19 9.74 16.06 -9.92
CA ARG A 19 9.21 14.86 -10.57
C ARG A 19 8.35 14.04 -9.60
N PRO A 20 7.28 13.40 -10.09
CA PRO A 20 6.34 12.68 -9.24
C PRO A 20 6.96 11.61 -8.32
N VAL A 21 6.59 11.63 -7.04
CA VAL A 21 6.86 10.60 -6.02
C VAL A 21 5.60 10.37 -5.19
N LEU A 22 5.08 9.14 -5.15
CA LEU A 22 3.97 8.74 -4.27
C LEU A 22 4.49 7.77 -3.22
N GLY A 23 4.28 8.09 -1.94
CA GLY A 23 4.46 7.17 -0.82
C GLY A 23 3.12 6.62 -0.36
N ILE A 24 3.05 5.30 -0.15
CA ILE A 24 1.87 4.63 0.41
C ILE A 24 2.31 3.92 1.69
N CYS A 25 1.59 4.15 2.79
CA CYS A 25 1.84 3.54 4.11
C CYS A 25 3.30 3.70 4.55
N GLY A 26 4.09 2.63 4.73
CA GLY A 26 5.51 2.76 5.07
C GLY A 26 6.30 3.66 4.12
N GLY A 27 5.92 3.70 2.83
CA GLY A 27 6.49 4.65 1.87
C GLY A 27 6.13 6.11 2.18
N PHE A 28 4.89 6.39 2.60
CA PHE A 28 4.48 7.71 3.06
C PHE A 28 5.27 8.13 4.32
N GLN A 29 5.38 7.21 5.28
CA GLN A 29 6.09 7.46 6.54
C GLN A 29 7.58 7.79 6.30
N ILE A 30 8.23 7.03 5.41
CA ILE A 30 9.63 7.26 5.00
C ILE A 30 9.83 8.61 4.30
N LEU A 31 8.81 9.17 3.65
CA LEU A 31 8.91 10.49 3.02
C LEU A 31 8.85 11.64 4.04
N GLY A 32 8.38 11.40 5.26
CA GLY A 32 8.29 12.41 6.32
C GLY A 32 9.64 12.94 6.83
N GLU A 33 9.60 13.73 7.89
CA GLU A 33 10.76 14.33 8.58
C GLU A 33 11.51 13.29 9.42
N HIS A 34 10.77 12.56 10.27
CA HIS A 34 11.29 11.51 11.14
C HIS A 34 10.19 10.50 11.50
N ILE A 35 10.64 9.32 11.93
CA ILE A 35 9.80 8.22 12.41
C ILE A 35 10.27 7.87 13.82
N GLU A 36 9.36 7.81 14.78
CA GLU A 36 9.56 7.31 16.13
C GLU A 36 8.89 5.94 16.24
N ASP A 37 9.67 4.88 16.41
CA ASP A 37 9.17 3.51 16.47
C ASP A 37 9.72 2.75 17.68
N ASP A 38 8.92 2.75 18.74
CA ASP A 38 9.11 1.96 19.96
C ASP A 38 8.27 0.67 19.98
N VAL A 39 7.60 0.33 18.87
CA VAL A 39 6.60 -0.74 18.80
C VAL A 39 7.09 -1.91 17.96
N GLU A 40 7.36 -1.69 16.67
CA GLU A 40 7.74 -2.75 15.73
C GLU A 40 9.25 -3.00 15.76
N SER A 41 10.04 -1.98 15.42
CA SER A 41 11.51 -2.09 15.38
C SER A 41 12.18 -1.78 16.72
N ARG A 42 11.53 -0.98 17.57
CA ARG A 42 12.11 -0.46 18.83
C ARG A 42 13.41 0.31 18.62
N ALA A 43 13.58 0.89 17.44
CA ALA A 43 14.76 1.68 17.09
C ALA A 43 14.71 3.11 17.65
N GLY A 44 13.58 3.51 18.28
CA GLY A 44 13.36 4.86 18.74
C GLY A 44 13.19 5.81 17.57
N ARG A 45 13.78 7.01 17.66
CA ARG A 45 13.70 8.02 16.61
C ARG A 45 14.73 7.82 15.52
N VAL A 46 14.26 7.79 14.27
CA VAL A 46 15.11 7.81 13.07
C VAL A 46 14.70 8.96 12.15
N ASP A 47 15.69 9.66 11.59
CA ASP A 47 15.40 10.61 10.51
C ASP A 47 14.81 9.87 9.33
N ALA A 48 13.87 10.50 8.63
CA ALA A 48 13.28 9.99 7.41
C ALA A 48 13.91 10.72 6.19
N LEU A 49 13.18 10.88 5.09
CA LEU A 49 13.73 11.54 3.89
C LEU A 49 13.60 13.06 3.89
N GLY A 50 12.67 13.61 4.66
CA GLY A 50 12.37 15.04 4.76
C GLY A 50 11.72 15.62 3.51
N LEU A 51 10.93 14.81 2.79
CA LEU A 51 10.28 15.19 1.53
C LEU A 51 8.83 15.62 1.71
N LEU A 52 8.21 15.26 2.83
CA LEU A 52 6.89 15.71 3.25
C LEU A 52 6.96 16.28 4.66
N PRO A 53 6.16 17.33 4.97
CA PRO A 53 6.03 17.90 6.31
C PRO A 53 5.16 16.99 7.19
N VAL A 54 5.70 15.82 7.52
CA VAL A 54 5.01 14.76 8.25
C VAL A 54 5.93 14.15 9.29
N ARG A 55 5.40 13.93 10.49
CA ARG A 55 6.09 13.22 11.57
C ARG A 55 5.31 11.97 11.88
N VAL A 56 5.99 10.86 12.08
CA VAL A 56 5.33 9.57 12.30
C VAL A 56 5.75 9.03 13.65
N ARG A 57 4.76 8.60 14.44
CA ARG A 57 5.00 7.85 15.67
C ARG A 57 4.22 6.54 15.62
N PHE A 58 4.88 5.43 15.88
CA PHE A 58 4.22 4.13 15.97
C PHE A 58 3.51 4.00 17.31
N ALA A 59 2.26 3.54 17.27
CA ALA A 59 1.46 3.24 18.43
C ALA A 59 1.20 1.72 18.55
N PRO A 60 1.05 1.17 19.78
CA PRO A 60 0.70 -0.23 19.96
C PRO A 60 -0.61 -0.61 19.26
N GLU A 61 -1.57 0.32 19.24
CA GLU A 61 -2.85 0.15 18.56
C GLU A 61 -2.66 0.18 17.04
N LYS A 62 -3.14 -0.86 16.36
CA LYS A 62 -3.13 -0.93 14.91
C LYS A 62 -4.36 -0.24 14.33
N THR A 63 -4.17 0.71 13.44
CA THR A 63 -5.25 1.27 12.63
C THR A 63 -5.64 0.29 11.54
N LEU A 64 -6.89 -0.17 11.60
CA LEU A 64 -7.55 -1.02 10.62
C LEU A 64 -8.84 -0.33 10.18
N ALA A 65 -8.90 0.12 8.94
CA ALA A 65 -10.07 0.84 8.44
C ALA A 65 -10.28 0.62 6.94
N ARG A 66 -11.49 0.94 6.47
CA ARG A 66 -11.85 0.98 5.05
C ARG A 66 -12.45 2.34 4.73
N PRO A 67 -11.62 3.40 4.70
CA PRO A 67 -12.11 4.74 4.52
C PRO A 67 -12.54 4.98 3.06
N ALA A 68 -13.42 5.97 2.90
CA ALA A 68 -13.86 6.42 1.60
C ALA A 68 -14.03 7.94 1.62
N GLY A 69 -13.60 8.61 0.55
CA GLY A 69 -13.53 10.07 0.46
C GLY A 69 -13.46 10.54 -0.98
N GLU A 70 -12.96 11.75 -1.19
CA GLU A 70 -12.79 12.35 -2.51
C GLU A 70 -11.40 12.98 -2.63
N ALA A 71 -10.77 12.80 -3.79
CA ALA A 71 -9.52 13.46 -4.14
C ALA A 71 -9.44 13.64 -5.66
N LEU A 72 -8.86 14.76 -6.10
CA LEU A 72 -8.75 15.10 -7.53
C LEU A 72 -10.10 15.09 -8.27
N GLY A 73 -11.20 15.39 -7.57
CA GLY A 73 -12.56 15.40 -8.12
C GLY A 73 -13.19 14.02 -8.30
N GLU A 74 -12.57 12.97 -7.77
CA GLU A 74 -13.02 11.59 -7.93
C GLU A 74 -13.27 10.94 -6.57
N ARG A 75 -14.26 10.04 -6.49
CA ARG A 75 -14.46 9.19 -5.32
C ARG A 75 -13.26 8.26 -5.15
N VAL A 76 -12.78 8.13 -3.92
CA VAL A 76 -11.67 7.24 -3.56
C VAL A 76 -12.09 6.35 -2.41
N GLU A 77 -11.85 5.06 -2.57
CA GLU A 77 -11.92 4.08 -1.50
C GLU A 77 -10.53 3.50 -1.27
N GLY A 78 -10.29 3.07 -0.03
CA GLY A 78 -9.05 2.41 0.31
C GLY A 78 -9.18 1.56 1.57
N TYR A 79 -8.05 1.09 2.04
CA TYR A 79 -7.94 0.44 3.34
C TYR A 79 -6.66 0.83 4.05
N GLU A 80 -6.71 0.75 5.37
CA GLU A 80 -5.61 1.08 6.27
C GLU A 80 -5.23 -0.15 7.09
N ILE A 81 -3.93 -0.37 7.25
CA ILE A 81 -3.37 -1.48 8.05
C ILE A 81 -2.00 -1.12 8.61
N HIS A 82 -1.94 -0.19 9.55
CA HIS A 82 -0.67 0.40 9.99
C HIS A 82 -0.66 0.71 11.49
N HIS A 83 0.54 0.73 12.08
CA HIS A 83 0.78 1.20 13.45
C HIS A 83 1.25 2.67 13.49
N GLY A 84 1.76 3.19 12.37
CA GLY A 84 2.34 4.52 12.28
C GLY A 84 1.28 5.60 12.20
N VAL A 85 1.16 6.42 13.23
CA VAL A 85 0.28 7.59 13.25
C VAL A 85 1.04 8.79 12.67
N ALA A 86 0.57 9.31 11.53
CA ALA A 86 1.15 10.51 10.92
C ALA A 86 0.52 11.79 11.46
N GLU A 87 1.38 12.70 11.90
CA GLU A 87 1.06 14.10 12.13
C GLU A 87 1.48 14.90 10.88
N VAL A 88 0.50 15.42 10.15
CA VAL A 88 0.74 16.31 9.01
C VAL A 88 0.88 17.74 9.51
N THR A 89 2.05 18.35 9.33
CA THR A 89 2.38 19.70 9.82
C THR A 89 2.33 20.78 8.74
N GLY A 90 2.07 20.39 7.48
CA GLY A 90 1.91 21.31 6.35
C GLY A 90 1.60 20.60 5.03
N GLY A 91 1.71 21.33 3.93
CA GLY A 91 1.39 20.83 2.59
C GLY A 91 -0.11 20.88 2.27
N ASP A 92 -0.45 20.55 1.03
CA ASP A 92 -1.84 20.48 0.58
C ASP A 92 -2.45 19.13 0.98
N PRO A 93 -3.75 19.09 1.38
CA PRO A 93 -4.41 17.83 1.72
C PRO A 93 -4.41 16.81 0.57
N PHE A 94 -4.13 15.55 0.87
CA PHE A 94 -4.21 14.45 -0.08
C PHE A 94 -4.62 13.16 0.65
N LEU A 95 -5.90 12.77 0.53
CA LEU A 95 -6.50 11.69 1.31
C LEU A 95 -6.28 11.92 2.81
N ASP A 96 -5.78 10.93 3.56
CA ASP A 96 -5.40 11.06 4.97
C ASP A 96 -4.02 11.71 5.20
N GLY A 97 -3.26 11.95 4.14
CA GLY A 97 -1.93 12.53 4.19
C GLY A 97 -1.87 13.89 3.50
N CYS A 98 -0.74 14.13 2.84
CA CYS A 98 -0.48 15.43 2.24
C CYS A 98 0.35 15.35 0.96
N ARG A 99 0.42 16.50 0.31
CA ARG A 99 1.22 16.78 -0.86
C ARG A 99 2.11 17.99 -0.62
N ALA A 100 3.37 17.90 -1.02
CA ALA A 100 4.27 19.03 -1.15
C ALA A 100 4.90 19.02 -2.55
N GLY A 101 4.52 19.98 -3.40
CA GLY A 101 4.94 19.98 -4.81
C GLY A 101 4.47 18.72 -5.54
N GLN A 102 5.39 17.95 -6.12
CA GLN A 102 5.09 16.67 -6.78
C GLN A 102 5.44 15.44 -5.92
N VAL A 103 5.41 15.60 -4.59
CA VAL A 103 5.52 14.49 -3.63
C VAL A 103 4.18 14.36 -2.93
N TRP A 104 3.60 13.15 -2.94
CA TRP A 104 2.33 12.83 -2.29
C TRP A 104 2.53 11.67 -1.32
N GLY A 105 1.73 11.65 -0.26
CA GLY A 105 1.76 10.60 0.75
C GLY A 105 0.40 10.31 1.34
N THR A 106 0.08 9.04 1.57
CA THR A 106 -1.18 8.57 2.16
C THR A 106 -0.98 7.20 2.82
N HIS A 107 -1.76 6.85 3.84
CA HIS A 107 -1.84 5.47 4.32
C HIS A 107 -2.86 4.62 3.56
N TRP A 108 -3.70 5.22 2.71
CA TRP A 108 -4.76 4.50 2.00
C TRP A 108 -4.15 3.59 0.93
N HIS A 109 -3.97 2.34 1.30
CA HIS A 109 -3.78 1.26 0.35
C HIS A 109 -5.05 1.09 -0.50
N GLY A 110 -4.90 0.53 -1.69
CA GLY A 110 -6.01 0.35 -2.61
C GLY A 110 -6.60 1.64 -3.20
N SER A 111 -6.10 2.83 -2.83
CA SER A 111 -6.58 4.10 -3.40
C SER A 111 -6.56 4.14 -4.93
N LEU A 112 -5.52 3.56 -5.55
CA LEU A 112 -5.40 3.43 -7.01
C LEU A 112 -6.31 2.33 -7.62
N GLU A 113 -7.05 1.56 -6.83
CA GLU A 113 -8.08 0.63 -7.31
C GLU A 113 -9.33 1.40 -7.74
N SER A 114 -9.57 2.58 -7.18
CA SER A 114 -10.62 3.50 -7.59
C SER A 114 -10.31 4.05 -9.00
N ASP A 115 -11.00 3.53 -10.02
CA ASP A 115 -10.65 3.77 -11.42
C ASP A 115 -10.66 5.26 -11.82
N GLY A 116 -11.65 6.03 -11.35
CA GLY A 116 -11.74 7.47 -11.59
C GLY A 116 -10.51 8.21 -11.05
N PHE A 117 -10.23 8.03 -9.76
CA PHE A 117 -9.07 8.59 -9.10
C PHE A 117 -7.75 8.15 -9.73
N ARG A 118 -7.57 6.85 -10.03
CA ARG A 118 -6.37 6.34 -10.71
C ARG A 118 -6.13 7.07 -12.02
N ARG A 119 -7.17 7.27 -12.84
CA ARG A 119 -7.05 8.01 -14.10
C ARG A 119 -6.70 9.48 -13.86
N ALA A 120 -7.37 10.16 -12.93
CA ALA A 120 -7.09 11.55 -12.60
C ALA A 120 -5.63 11.73 -12.13
N PHE A 121 -5.19 10.90 -11.18
CA PHE A 121 -3.83 10.90 -10.65
C PHE A 121 -2.79 10.61 -11.74
N LEU A 122 -3.01 9.61 -12.60
CA LEU A 122 -2.07 9.29 -13.68
C LEU A 122 -1.96 10.40 -14.74
N ARG A 123 -3.04 11.15 -15.00
CA ARG A 123 -2.96 12.36 -15.87
C ARG A 123 -2.06 13.42 -15.25
N GLU A 124 -2.20 13.66 -13.95
CA GLU A 124 -1.36 14.62 -13.23
C GLU A 124 0.11 14.18 -13.19
N VAL A 125 0.37 12.90 -12.92
CA VAL A 125 1.73 12.32 -12.97
C VAL A 125 2.33 12.43 -14.37
N ALA A 126 1.55 12.14 -15.42
CA ALA A 126 2.01 12.24 -16.81
C ALA A 126 2.38 13.68 -17.19
N ALA A 127 1.52 14.65 -16.84
CA ALA A 127 1.77 16.06 -17.08
C ALA A 127 3.06 16.52 -16.38
N ALA A 128 3.21 16.21 -15.09
CA ALA A 128 4.39 16.57 -14.30
C ALA A 128 5.67 15.85 -14.76
N ALA A 129 5.56 14.65 -15.33
CA ALA A 129 6.68 13.91 -15.88
C ALA A 129 7.00 14.29 -17.34
N GLY A 130 6.26 15.22 -17.96
CA GLY A 130 6.41 15.58 -19.36
C GLY A 130 6.16 14.42 -20.32
N ARG A 131 5.26 13.49 -19.96
CA ARG A 131 4.95 12.29 -20.75
C ARG A 131 3.65 12.47 -21.50
N ARG A 132 3.67 12.12 -22.79
CA ARG A 132 2.45 11.90 -23.59
C ARG A 132 1.85 10.56 -23.18
N PHE A 133 1.01 10.59 -22.16
CA PHE A 133 0.28 9.42 -21.65
C PHE A 133 -1.19 9.80 -21.45
N VAL A 134 -2.08 8.93 -21.89
CA VAL A 134 -3.52 9.06 -21.69
C VAL A 134 -3.99 7.76 -21.05
N PRO A 135 -4.59 7.80 -19.84
CA PRO A 135 -5.16 6.61 -19.23
C PRO A 135 -6.27 6.03 -20.12
N ALA A 136 -6.32 4.71 -20.25
CA ALA A 136 -7.43 4.02 -20.88
C ALA A 136 -8.74 4.33 -20.13
N ALA A 137 -9.82 4.57 -20.89
CA ALA A 137 -11.09 5.03 -20.33
C ALA A 137 -11.89 3.91 -19.67
N ASP A 138 -11.68 2.67 -20.11
CA ASP A 138 -12.49 1.48 -19.84
C ASP A 138 -11.79 0.44 -18.95
N THR A 139 -10.54 0.68 -18.55
CA THR A 139 -9.85 -0.22 -17.60
C THR A 139 -10.53 -0.19 -16.24
N SER A 140 -11.14 -1.31 -15.85
CA SER A 140 -11.70 -1.53 -14.53
C SER A 140 -10.80 -2.44 -13.69
N PHE A 141 -10.36 -1.95 -12.53
CA PHE A 141 -9.58 -2.77 -11.60
C PHE A 141 -10.40 -3.95 -11.07
N ALA A 142 -11.66 -3.72 -10.71
CA ALA A 142 -12.53 -4.75 -10.16
C ALA A 142 -12.72 -5.91 -11.16
N ALA A 143 -13.01 -5.59 -12.43
CA ALA A 143 -13.17 -6.61 -13.48
C ALA A 143 -11.88 -7.40 -13.69
N LEU A 144 -10.74 -6.72 -13.83
CA LEU A 144 -9.44 -7.39 -14.00
C LEU A 144 -9.05 -8.23 -12.79
N ARG A 145 -9.40 -7.80 -11.57
CA ARG A 145 -9.16 -8.57 -10.36
C ARG A 145 -9.99 -9.85 -10.35
N GLU A 146 -11.26 -9.77 -10.72
CA GLU A 146 -12.14 -10.94 -10.82
C GLU A 146 -11.60 -11.94 -11.85
N GLU A 147 -11.23 -11.48 -13.05
CA GLU A 147 -10.63 -12.32 -14.09
C GLU A 147 -9.36 -13.05 -13.61
N GLN A 148 -8.53 -12.41 -12.77
CA GLN A 148 -7.34 -13.07 -12.20
C GLN A 148 -7.70 -14.08 -11.11
N LEU A 149 -8.75 -13.84 -10.33
CA LEU A 149 -9.24 -14.78 -9.32
C LEU A 149 -9.85 -16.01 -9.99
N ASP A 150 -10.66 -15.82 -11.03
CA ASP A 150 -11.21 -16.91 -11.84
C ASP A 150 -10.10 -17.75 -12.45
N ARG A 151 -9.08 -17.10 -13.04
CA ARG A 151 -7.92 -17.81 -13.57
C ARG A 151 -7.17 -18.61 -12.52
N LEU A 152 -7.05 -18.10 -11.29
CA LEU A 152 -6.44 -18.87 -10.20
C LEU A 152 -7.32 -20.06 -9.81
N GLY A 153 -8.64 -19.87 -9.78
CA GLY A 153 -9.63 -20.94 -9.56
C GLY A 153 -9.49 -22.05 -10.59
N ASP A 154 -9.46 -21.70 -11.88
CA ASP A 154 -9.26 -22.63 -12.99
C ASP A 154 -7.96 -23.43 -12.86
N LEU A 155 -6.86 -22.77 -12.47
CA LEU A 155 -5.58 -23.45 -12.28
C LEU A 155 -5.63 -24.45 -11.12
N ILE A 156 -6.33 -24.13 -10.04
CA ILE A 156 -6.54 -25.07 -8.94
C ILE A 156 -7.41 -26.25 -9.39
N GLU A 157 -8.53 -25.99 -10.07
CA GLU A 157 -9.43 -27.05 -10.55
C GLU A 157 -8.73 -27.99 -11.55
N GLN A 158 -7.91 -27.45 -12.45
CA GLN A 158 -7.25 -28.22 -13.50
C GLN A 158 -5.99 -28.97 -13.02
N HIS A 159 -5.37 -28.52 -11.94
CA HIS A 159 -4.05 -29.00 -11.54
C HIS A 159 -3.90 -29.45 -10.08
N ALA A 160 -4.94 -29.30 -9.25
CA ALA A 160 -4.98 -29.84 -7.90
C ALA A 160 -6.05 -30.92 -7.77
N ASP A 161 -5.83 -31.89 -6.88
CA ASP A 161 -6.85 -32.86 -6.47
C ASP A 161 -7.84 -32.15 -5.52
N THR A 162 -8.81 -31.45 -6.09
CA THR A 162 -9.84 -30.72 -5.34
C THR A 162 -10.72 -31.66 -4.51
N ASP A 163 -10.92 -32.91 -4.94
CA ASP A 163 -11.61 -33.93 -4.16
C ASP A 163 -10.81 -34.30 -2.90
N ALA A 164 -9.47 -34.37 -2.96
CA ALA A 164 -8.64 -34.58 -1.77
C ALA A 164 -8.74 -33.41 -0.78
N LEU A 165 -8.75 -32.17 -1.29
CA LEU A 165 -8.97 -31.00 -0.45
C LEU A 165 -10.36 -31.06 0.21
N TRP A 166 -11.39 -31.44 -0.53
CA TRP A 166 -12.73 -31.57 0.05
C TRP A 166 -12.80 -32.66 1.12
N ARG A 167 -12.18 -33.83 0.89
CA ARG A 167 -12.07 -34.88 1.92
C ARG A 167 -11.42 -34.36 3.20
N LEU A 168 -10.38 -33.53 3.11
CA LEU A 168 -9.73 -32.94 4.28
C LEU A 168 -10.64 -31.95 5.04
N VAL A 169 -11.41 -31.13 4.33
CA VAL A 169 -12.31 -30.16 4.98
C VAL A 169 -13.52 -30.85 5.62
N GLU A 170 -14.07 -31.89 4.98
CA GLU A 170 -15.26 -32.60 5.47
C GLU A 170 -14.94 -33.64 6.54
N SER A 171 -13.84 -34.39 6.38
CA SER A 171 -13.50 -35.55 7.21
C SER A 171 -12.29 -35.33 8.11
N GLY A 172 -11.60 -34.19 7.99
CA GLY A 172 -10.37 -33.91 8.74
C GLY A 172 -9.13 -34.56 8.13
N ALA A 173 -7.98 -34.35 8.78
CA ALA A 173 -6.72 -34.98 8.39
C ALA A 173 -6.78 -36.50 8.62
N PRO A 174 -6.17 -37.31 7.74
CA PRO A 174 -6.04 -38.75 7.95
C PRO A 174 -5.41 -39.10 9.31
N ASP A 175 -5.93 -40.15 9.94
CA ASP A 175 -5.39 -40.66 11.19
C ASP A 175 -3.93 -41.12 11.04
N GLY A 176 -3.14 -40.96 12.10
CA GLY A 176 -1.76 -41.45 12.16
C GLY A 176 -0.72 -40.59 11.43
N LEU A 177 -1.08 -39.40 10.95
CA LEU A 177 -0.11 -38.44 10.44
C LEU A 177 0.73 -37.80 11.55
N PRO A 178 2.03 -37.55 11.33
CA PRO A 178 2.89 -36.87 12.30
C PRO A 178 2.48 -35.40 12.46
N PHE A 179 2.46 -34.93 13.71
CA PHE A 179 2.21 -33.52 14.00
C PHE A 179 3.50 -32.69 13.88
N LEU A 180 3.39 -31.51 13.29
CA LEU A 180 4.43 -30.49 13.32
C LEU A 180 4.16 -29.54 14.49
N ALA A 181 5.12 -29.40 15.40
CA ALA A 181 5.02 -28.41 16.48
C ALA A 181 4.93 -26.99 15.90
N PRO A 182 4.09 -26.10 16.46
CA PRO A 182 3.35 -26.25 17.72
C PRO A 182 1.93 -26.85 17.61
N GLY A 183 1.53 -27.40 16.46
CA GLY A 183 0.14 -27.77 16.14
C GLY A 183 -0.33 -29.16 16.60
N ALA A 184 0.33 -29.82 17.56
CA ALA A 184 -0.15 -31.10 18.08
C ALA A 184 -1.37 -30.89 18.99
N PRO A 185 -2.45 -31.68 18.86
CA PRO A 185 -3.54 -31.72 19.83
C PRO A 185 -2.99 -32.05 21.22
N ALA A 186 -3.55 -31.42 22.26
CA ALA A 186 -3.22 -31.69 23.65
C ALA A 186 -3.66 -33.10 24.09
#